data_AF-A0AAV9EJN6-F1
#
_entry.id   AF-A0AAV9EJN6-F1
#
_cell.length_a   1.000
_cell.length_b   1.000
_cell.length_c   1.000
_cell.angle_alpha   90.00
_cell.angle_beta   90.00
_cell.angle_gamma   90.00
#
_symmetry.space_group_name_H-M   'P 1'
#
loop_
_entity.id
_entity.type
_entity.pdbx_description
1 polymer ?
#
loop_
_entity_poly.entity_id
_entity_poly.type
_entity_poly.pdbx_seq_one_letter_code
_entity_poly.pdbx_strand_id
1 'polypeptide(L)'
;MVNVWSLLWAFIVLFVVSTTCVTCTVDGEDDRKVYIVYMGAKSDQDVSVQSLHLNILEQVFDDDSTSAAEFFVQSYGRSFNGFAAKLTQQQKQKLAGMQGIVSVVESKTLKPHTTRSWDFLGFTGKVPRQPTQESDIIVGMIDTGVWPELESFSDKGLGSPPKKWQGACHNMTCNNKIIGARYYNSEGSYAIGEDRSPRDTIGHGTHTASTVAGAAVIGASLYGLARGTARGATPSARIAVYKVCWNFGCADHDVLAAFDDAIADGVDVISISAGGDSAEDYTLDPIAIGSFHAMRAGILTSASAGNGGPGRGTASNVAPWLVSVAASTIDRRFVTRMEIGNHKRIMGQSINTFSTAKNLVPLIYGVGSRSSTNDIGSRSCVFLAPKLVKGKIVLCDEVSDGTVPLFAGAQGVVMADVYKSDVPHLYPLPATTISFDDKEYLLRYLNKTRNPVAKILKSEEVVDETAPNVASFSSRGPNMITHDVLKPDVSAPGLAILAAWSPKGTVSRGDKRSVKYNII
;
A
#
# COMPACT_ATOMS: atom_id res chain seq x y z
N MET A 1 -22.63 71.10 13.44
CA MET A 1 -22.36 70.92 12.01
C MET A 1 -21.09 70.09 11.88
N VAL A 2 -21.17 68.85 11.40
CA VAL A 2 -20.00 68.00 11.12
C VAL A 2 -19.61 68.20 9.65
N ASN A 3 -18.31 68.18 9.34
CA ASN A 3 -17.81 68.70 8.08
C ASN A 3 -18.05 67.73 6.89
N VAL A 4 -19.04 68.03 6.06
CA VAL A 4 -19.45 67.22 4.89
C VAL A 4 -18.29 66.96 3.92
N TRP A 5 -17.35 67.90 3.82
CA TRP A 5 -16.15 67.79 2.97
C TRP A 5 -15.25 66.60 3.33
N SER A 6 -15.20 66.19 4.60
CA SER A 6 -14.38 65.05 5.04
C SER A 6 -14.92 63.70 4.57
N LEU A 7 -16.25 63.56 4.42
CA LEU A 7 -16.88 62.35 3.92
C LEU A 7 -16.70 62.18 2.40
N LEU A 8 -16.75 63.28 1.65
CA LEU A 8 -16.48 63.28 0.20
C LEU A 8 -15.06 62.83 -0.13
N TRP A 9 -14.05 63.27 0.63
CA TRP A 9 -12.67 62.80 0.46
C TRP A 9 -12.51 61.31 0.77
N ALA A 10 -13.15 60.81 1.82
CA ALA A 10 -13.11 59.39 2.15
C ALA A 10 -13.70 58.50 1.04
N PHE A 11 -14.83 58.93 0.43
CA PHE A 11 -15.44 58.21 -0.69
C PHE A 11 -14.57 58.21 -1.96
N ILE A 12 -13.91 59.33 -2.29
CA ILE A 12 -13.04 59.41 -3.47
C ILE A 12 -11.81 58.49 -3.30
N VAL A 13 -11.20 58.45 -2.11
CA VAL A 13 -10.07 57.54 -1.83
C VAL A 13 -10.51 56.08 -1.93
N LEU A 14 -11.67 55.71 -1.37
CA LEU A 14 -12.24 54.36 -1.51
C LEU A 14 -12.50 53.98 -2.98
N PHE A 15 -12.99 54.91 -3.80
CA PHE A 15 -13.27 54.63 -5.21
C PHE A 15 -11.98 54.41 -6.02
N VAL A 16 -10.94 55.21 -5.79
CA VAL A 16 -9.63 55.07 -6.48
C VAL A 16 -8.89 53.80 -6.05
N VAL A 17 -9.00 53.38 -4.79
CA VAL A 17 -8.46 52.09 -4.33
C VAL A 17 -9.25 50.91 -4.94
N SER A 18 -10.55 51.05 -5.17
CA SER A 18 -11.35 50.00 -5.82
C SER A 18 -11.03 49.80 -7.31
N THR A 19 -10.57 50.84 -8.02
CA THR A 19 -10.23 50.79 -9.45
C THR A 19 -8.73 50.57 -9.73
N THR A 20 -7.92 50.29 -8.71
CA THR A 20 -6.49 49.95 -8.83
C THR A 20 -6.16 48.51 -8.44
N CYS A 21 -7.16 47.61 -8.45
CA CYS A 21 -6.91 46.19 -8.69
C CYS A 21 -6.42 46.00 -10.14
N VAL A 22 -5.12 46.24 -10.36
CA VAL A 22 -4.40 45.75 -11.54
C VAL A 22 -4.69 44.25 -11.66
N THR A 23 -5.02 43.80 -12.86
CA THR A 23 -5.16 42.38 -13.19
C THR A 23 -3.80 41.70 -13.12
N CYS A 24 -3.38 41.35 -11.91
CA CYS A 24 -2.49 40.21 -11.70
C CYS A 24 -3.26 38.96 -12.11
N THR A 25 -3.27 38.67 -13.42
CA THR A 25 -3.47 37.31 -13.90
C THR A 25 -2.43 36.47 -13.19
N VAL A 26 -2.87 35.63 -12.25
CA VAL A 26 -2.04 34.52 -11.77
C VAL A 26 -1.72 33.71 -13.02
N ASP A 27 -0.42 33.56 -13.30
CA ASP A 27 0.04 32.80 -14.46
C ASP A 27 -0.52 31.38 -14.35
N GLY A 28 -1.11 30.88 -15.44
CA GLY A 28 -2.17 29.88 -15.36
C GLY A 28 -1.81 28.64 -14.53
N GLU A 29 -2.53 28.42 -13.42
CA GLU A 29 -2.49 27.14 -12.71
C GLU A 29 -3.09 26.09 -13.66
N ASP A 30 -2.23 25.21 -14.18
CA ASP A 30 -2.57 24.25 -15.24
C ASP A 30 -3.70 23.32 -14.76
N ASP A 31 -4.92 23.55 -15.24
CA ASP A 31 -6.15 22.84 -14.80
C ASP A 31 -6.20 21.38 -15.29
N ARG A 32 -5.20 20.98 -16.09
CA ARG A 32 -5.06 19.66 -16.67
C ARG A 32 -4.81 18.60 -15.63
N LYS A 33 -5.52 17.48 -15.79
CA LYS A 33 -5.25 16.23 -15.07
C LYS A 33 -4.84 15.13 -16.04
N VAL A 34 -4.20 14.07 -15.56
CA VAL A 34 -3.98 12.87 -16.36
C VAL A 34 -5.31 12.13 -16.49
N TYR A 35 -5.74 11.90 -17.73
CA TYR A 35 -6.89 11.06 -18.06
C TYR A 35 -6.46 9.85 -18.88
N ILE A 36 -7.05 8.70 -18.59
CA ILE A 36 -6.98 7.48 -19.40
C ILE A 36 -8.08 7.55 -20.45
N VAL A 37 -7.70 7.46 -21.72
CA VAL A 37 -8.57 7.31 -22.89
C VAL A 37 -8.54 5.85 -23.32
N TYR A 38 -9.59 5.09 -22.98
CA TYR A 38 -9.68 3.67 -23.30
C TYR A 38 -10.43 3.46 -24.61
N MET A 39 -9.88 2.65 -25.52
CA MET A 39 -10.40 2.41 -26.88
C MET A 39 -10.74 0.94 -27.14
N GLY A 40 -10.80 0.10 -26.11
CA GLY A 40 -11.21 -1.31 -26.23
C GLY A 40 -10.06 -2.27 -26.52
N ALA A 41 -10.35 -3.31 -27.30
CA ALA A 41 -9.35 -4.31 -27.71
C ALA A 41 -8.37 -3.72 -28.74
N LYS A 42 -7.20 -4.35 -28.85
CA LYS A 42 -6.19 -4.02 -29.87
C LYS A 42 -6.78 -4.16 -31.29
N SER A 43 -6.40 -3.24 -32.17
CA SER A 43 -6.72 -3.27 -33.60
C SER A 43 -5.71 -4.13 -34.37
N ASP A 44 -6.17 -4.96 -35.31
CA ASP A 44 -5.33 -5.80 -36.18
C ASP A 44 -4.68 -5.02 -37.35
N GLN A 45 -4.61 -3.69 -37.27
CA GLN A 45 -4.04 -2.82 -38.31
C GLN A 45 -2.55 -2.58 -38.06
N ASP A 46 -1.71 -2.73 -39.10
CA ASP A 46 -0.25 -2.44 -39.10
C ASP A 46 0.10 -0.93 -39.01
N VAL A 47 -0.71 -0.14 -38.31
CA VAL A 47 -0.48 1.28 -38.04
C VAL A 47 0.32 1.43 -36.75
N SER A 48 1.24 2.40 -36.70
CA SER A 48 1.89 2.82 -35.46
C SER A 48 0.83 3.27 -34.44
N VAL A 49 0.54 2.41 -33.45
CA VAL A 49 -0.52 2.64 -32.45
C VAL A 49 -0.26 3.94 -31.66
N GLN A 50 0.99 4.24 -31.32
CA GLN A 50 1.34 5.50 -30.67
C GLN A 50 1.09 6.72 -31.57
N SER A 51 1.33 6.61 -32.88
CA SER A 51 1.02 7.69 -33.84
C SER A 51 -0.49 7.85 -34.01
N LEU A 52 -1.26 6.77 -34.02
CA LEU A 52 -2.73 6.83 -34.01
C LEU A 52 -3.24 7.57 -32.76
N HIS A 53 -2.69 7.29 -31.58
CA HIS A 53 -3.07 7.97 -30.34
C HIS A 53 -2.68 9.45 -30.31
N LEU A 54 -1.51 9.82 -30.85
CA LEU A 54 -1.13 11.22 -31.02
C LEU A 54 -2.09 11.96 -31.96
N ASN A 55 -2.39 11.38 -33.13
CA ASN A 55 -3.35 11.95 -34.09
C ASN A 55 -4.78 12.10 -33.51
N ILE A 56 -5.16 11.27 -32.53
CA ILE A 56 -6.44 11.38 -31.81
C ILE A 56 -6.38 12.46 -30.72
N LEU A 57 -5.26 12.58 -30.01
CA LEU A 57 -5.05 13.62 -29.01
C LEU A 57 -4.99 15.02 -29.66
N GLU A 58 -4.35 15.16 -30.83
CA GLU A 58 -4.26 16.41 -31.60
C GLU A 58 -5.64 16.99 -31.93
N GLN A 59 -6.64 16.15 -32.24
CA GLN A 59 -8.00 16.56 -32.59
C GLN A 59 -8.78 17.30 -31.47
N VAL A 60 -8.21 17.43 -30.26
CA VAL A 60 -8.82 18.22 -29.17
C VAL A 60 -8.01 19.43 -28.72
N PHE A 61 -6.90 19.74 -29.39
CA PHE A 61 -6.16 21.00 -29.24
C PHE A 61 -6.59 21.96 -30.35
N ASP A 62 -6.84 23.22 -30.00
CA ASP A 62 -7.52 24.17 -30.89
C ASP A 62 -6.58 25.12 -31.64
N ASP A 63 -5.24 25.04 -31.49
CA ASP A 63 -4.28 25.86 -32.24
C ASP A 63 -2.83 25.33 -32.25
N ASP A 64 -2.07 25.63 -33.32
CA ASP A 64 -0.74 25.08 -33.71
C ASP A 64 0.45 25.33 -32.73
N SER A 65 0.23 26.00 -31.60
CA SER A 65 1.31 26.58 -30.78
C SER A 65 1.88 25.68 -29.67
N THR A 66 1.21 24.57 -29.33
CA THR A 66 1.67 23.62 -28.29
C THR A 66 1.54 22.20 -28.80
N SER A 67 2.62 21.41 -28.76
CA SER A 67 2.55 20.05 -29.31
C SER A 67 1.69 19.15 -28.43
N ALA A 68 0.71 18.45 -29.01
CA ALA A 68 -0.07 17.44 -28.29
C ALA A 68 0.82 16.36 -27.62
N ALA A 69 2.01 16.11 -28.17
CA ALA A 69 3.01 15.21 -27.60
C ALA A 69 3.54 15.66 -26.22
N GLU A 70 3.52 16.96 -25.89
CA GLU A 70 3.93 17.47 -24.56
C GLU A 70 2.94 17.08 -23.45
N PHE A 71 1.67 16.81 -23.84
CA PHE A 71 0.62 16.35 -22.94
C PHE A 71 0.42 14.83 -22.99
N PHE A 72 1.14 14.11 -23.86
CA PHE A 72 1.05 12.67 -23.98
C PHE A 72 1.80 11.97 -22.84
N VAL A 73 1.12 11.11 -22.08
CA VAL A 73 1.69 10.45 -20.89
C VAL A 73 2.14 9.03 -21.23
N GLN A 74 1.28 8.21 -21.83
CA GLN A 74 1.57 6.80 -22.13
C GLN A 74 0.68 6.26 -23.25
N SER A 75 1.19 5.32 -24.06
CA SER A 75 0.39 4.55 -25.02
C SER A 75 0.16 3.12 -24.51
N TYR A 76 -1.04 2.59 -24.68
CA TYR A 76 -1.37 1.17 -24.51
C TYR A 76 -1.65 0.59 -25.90
N GLY A 77 -0.93 -0.45 -26.29
CA GLY A 77 -0.96 -0.92 -27.69
C GLY A 77 -0.35 -2.29 -27.93
N ARG A 78 0.25 -2.93 -26.92
CA ARG A 78 0.81 -4.27 -27.07
C ARG A 78 -0.29 -5.34 -27.05
N SER A 79 -1.27 -5.17 -26.16
CA SER A 79 -2.31 -6.13 -25.79
C SER A 79 -3.73 -5.57 -25.91
N PHE A 80 -3.93 -4.28 -25.63
CA PHE A 80 -5.21 -3.56 -25.82
C PHE A 80 -4.98 -2.14 -26.34
N ASN A 81 -6.04 -1.37 -26.57
CA ASN A 81 -5.96 -0.07 -27.25
C ASN A 81 -6.37 1.11 -26.34
N GLY A 82 -5.57 2.17 -26.36
CA GLY A 82 -5.84 3.42 -25.64
C GLY A 82 -4.57 4.18 -25.26
N PHE A 83 -4.71 5.30 -24.56
CA PHE A 83 -3.58 6.11 -24.11
C PHE A 83 -3.92 6.90 -22.84
N ALA A 84 -2.92 7.53 -22.23
CA ALA A 84 -3.09 8.52 -21.18
C ALA A 84 -2.53 9.88 -21.60
N ALA A 85 -3.20 10.97 -21.24
CA ALA A 85 -2.80 12.33 -21.57
C ALA A 85 -3.25 13.36 -20.52
N LYS A 86 -2.57 14.51 -20.46
CA LYS A 86 -2.91 15.68 -19.63
C LYS A 86 -3.95 16.57 -20.31
N LEU A 87 -5.20 16.44 -19.90
CA LEU A 87 -6.35 17.11 -20.54
C LEU A 87 -7.03 18.10 -19.60
N THR A 88 -7.55 19.20 -20.16
CA THR A 88 -8.58 20.01 -19.48
C THR A 88 -9.92 19.27 -19.49
N GLN A 89 -10.86 19.67 -18.63
CA GLN A 89 -12.21 19.06 -18.60
C GLN A 89 -12.94 19.19 -19.96
N GLN A 90 -12.69 20.26 -20.72
CA GLN A 90 -13.29 20.47 -22.05
C GLN A 90 -12.67 19.51 -23.09
N GLN A 91 -11.35 19.31 -23.07
CA GLN A 91 -10.68 18.35 -23.95
C GLN A 91 -11.12 16.91 -23.66
N LYS A 92 -11.28 16.57 -22.38
CA LYS A 92 -11.84 15.29 -21.93
C LYS A 92 -13.27 15.08 -22.45
N GLN A 93 -14.11 16.11 -22.44
CA GLN A 93 -15.47 16.04 -23.00
C GLN A 93 -15.48 15.87 -24.52
N LYS A 94 -14.59 16.54 -25.26
CA LYS A 94 -14.42 16.33 -26.72
C LYS A 94 -14.04 14.87 -27.02
N LEU A 95 -13.01 14.34 -26.37
CA LEU A 95 -12.54 12.94 -26.56
C LEU A 95 -13.64 11.92 -26.22
N ALA A 96 -14.38 12.12 -25.13
CA ALA A 96 -15.47 11.22 -24.73
C ALA A 96 -16.65 11.18 -25.73
N GLY A 97 -16.72 12.09 -26.71
CA GLY A 97 -17.70 12.09 -27.79
C GLY A 97 -17.22 11.46 -29.11
N MET A 98 -15.96 11.02 -29.21
CA MET A 98 -15.39 10.50 -30.46
C MET A 98 -15.70 9.02 -30.69
N GLN A 99 -15.94 8.66 -31.96
CA GLN A 99 -16.15 7.27 -32.35
C GLN A 99 -14.88 6.43 -32.11
N GLY A 100 -15.05 5.30 -31.40
CA GLY A 100 -13.94 4.38 -31.08
C GLY A 100 -13.30 4.60 -29.70
N ILE A 101 -13.68 5.66 -28.98
CA ILE A 101 -13.39 5.80 -27.54
C ILE A 101 -14.51 5.13 -26.74
N VAL A 102 -14.13 4.32 -25.75
CA VAL A 102 -15.04 3.58 -24.86
C VAL A 102 -15.28 4.34 -23.57
N SER A 103 -14.23 4.91 -22.99
CA SER A 103 -14.32 5.76 -21.79
C SER A 103 -13.14 6.75 -21.72
N VAL A 104 -13.36 7.87 -21.03
CA VAL A 104 -12.30 8.82 -20.66
C VAL A 104 -12.39 9.13 -19.16
N VAL A 105 -11.35 8.78 -18.42
CA VAL A 105 -11.39 8.57 -16.96
C VAL A 105 -10.27 9.34 -16.28
N GLU A 106 -10.56 10.08 -15.21
CA GLU A 106 -9.52 10.78 -14.43
C GLU A 106 -8.66 9.73 -13.71
N SER A 107 -7.34 9.78 -13.91
CA SER A 107 -6.40 8.86 -13.26
C SER A 107 -6.37 9.10 -11.75
N LYS A 108 -6.63 8.05 -10.97
CA LYS A 108 -6.54 8.04 -9.51
C LYS A 108 -5.24 7.37 -9.05
N THR A 109 -5.17 7.12 -7.73
CA THR A 109 -4.01 6.55 -7.06
C THR A 109 -4.44 5.41 -6.13
N LEU A 110 -4.00 4.19 -6.45
CA LEU A 110 -4.33 2.96 -5.74
C LEU A 110 -3.42 2.70 -4.52
N LYS A 111 -3.91 1.88 -3.59
CA LYS A 111 -3.26 1.56 -2.30
C LYS A 111 -2.87 0.06 -2.22
N PRO A 112 -1.70 -0.32 -1.66
CA PRO A 112 -1.30 -1.72 -1.53
C PRO A 112 -1.99 -2.52 -0.39
N HIS A 113 -2.06 -3.86 -0.52
CA HIS A 113 -2.76 -4.80 0.40
C HIS A 113 -2.00 -6.13 0.66
N THR A 114 -2.27 -6.81 1.79
CA THR A 114 -1.40 -7.88 2.36
C THR A 114 -1.92 -9.31 2.20
N THR A 115 -1.03 -10.32 2.11
CA THR A 115 -1.38 -11.76 2.07
C THR A 115 -0.30 -12.69 2.65
N ARG A 116 -0.74 -13.90 3.11
CA ARG A 116 -0.18 -15.27 2.97
C ARG A 116 0.11 -16.09 4.23
N SER A 117 0.08 -17.42 4.17
CA SER A 117 0.90 -18.36 4.98
C SER A 117 0.52 -19.81 4.64
N TRP A 118 1.45 -20.76 4.72
CA TRP A 118 1.33 -22.01 3.95
C TRP A 118 1.12 -23.30 4.77
N ASP A 119 1.83 -23.51 5.88
CA ASP A 119 1.66 -24.75 6.66
C ASP A 119 0.28 -24.84 7.35
N PHE A 120 -0.30 -23.69 7.74
CA PHE A 120 -1.69 -23.55 8.24
C PHE A 120 -2.75 -24.02 7.22
N LEU A 121 -2.51 -23.81 5.92
CA LEU A 121 -3.40 -24.27 4.84
C LEU A 121 -3.20 -25.77 4.49
N GLY A 122 -2.54 -26.54 5.36
CA GLY A 122 -2.11 -27.92 5.09
C GLY A 122 -1.06 -28.04 3.98
N PHE A 123 -0.62 -26.93 3.39
CA PHE A 123 0.22 -26.88 2.19
C PHE A 123 1.71 -26.98 2.55
N THR A 124 2.04 -28.08 3.23
CA THR A 124 3.36 -28.33 3.84
C THR A 124 4.50 -28.44 2.83
N GLY A 125 5.75 -28.39 3.30
CA GLY A 125 6.93 -28.62 2.46
C GLY A 125 7.02 -30.01 1.81
N LYS A 126 6.06 -30.91 2.06
CA LYS A 126 6.00 -32.29 1.52
C LYS A 126 4.89 -32.50 0.49
N VAL A 127 4.14 -31.47 0.10
CA VAL A 127 3.11 -31.60 -0.95
C VAL A 127 3.73 -32.09 -2.27
N PRO A 128 3.09 -33.01 -3.01
CA PRO A 128 3.54 -33.40 -4.34
C PRO A 128 3.61 -32.20 -5.29
N ARG A 129 4.66 -32.15 -6.11
CA ARG A 129 4.95 -31.06 -7.06
C ARG A 129 5.52 -31.61 -8.36
N GLN A 130 5.48 -30.79 -9.40
CA GLN A 130 6.21 -31.02 -10.65
C GLN A 130 7.16 -29.83 -10.88
N PRO A 131 8.33 -29.78 -10.22
CA PRO A 131 9.18 -28.58 -10.20
C PRO A 131 9.59 -28.07 -11.57
N THR A 132 9.76 -28.97 -12.56
CA THR A 132 10.03 -28.61 -13.96
C THR A 132 8.87 -27.79 -14.55
N GLN A 133 7.64 -28.29 -14.44
CA GLN A 133 6.44 -27.58 -14.93
C GLN A 133 6.19 -26.29 -14.15
N GLU A 134 6.35 -26.31 -12.81
CA GLU A 134 6.32 -25.07 -12.01
C GLU A 134 7.34 -24.05 -12.52
N SER A 135 8.53 -24.48 -12.94
CA SER A 135 9.57 -23.60 -13.47
C SER A 135 9.33 -23.09 -14.90
N ASP A 136 8.27 -23.54 -15.57
CA ASP A 136 7.79 -22.95 -16.82
C ASP A 136 6.62 -21.97 -16.62
N ILE A 137 6.13 -21.81 -15.38
CA ILE A 137 5.14 -20.80 -14.99
C ILE A 137 5.82 -19.47 -14.64
N ILE A 138 5.25 -18.36 -15.11
CA ILE A 138 5.72 -16.99 -14.92
C ILE A 138 4.59 -16.19 -14.28
N VAL A 139 4.84 -15.63 -13.08
CA VAL A 139 3.88 -14.74 -12.41
C VAL A 139 4.29 -13.28 -12.60
N GLY A 140 3.38 -12.47 -13.14
CA GLY A 140 3.48 -11.02 -13.18
C GLY A 140 3.09 -10.41 -11.84
N MET A 141 4.03 -9.71 -11.20
CA MET A 141 3.83 -9.00 -9.93
C MET A 141 3.68 -7.50 -10.19
N ILE A 142 2.48 -6.95 -10.03
CA ILE A 142 2.18 -5.51 -10.18
C ILE A 142 2.11 -4.90 -8.78
N ASP A 143 3.18 -4.19 -8.37
CA ASP A 143 3.42 -3.80 -6.96
C ASP A 143 4.49 -2.67 -6.83
N THR A 144 5.15 -2.52 -5.67
CA THR A 144 6.25 -1.54 -5.41
C THR A 144 7.61 -1.94 -5.97
N GLY A 145 7.71 -3.03 -6.73
CA GLY A 145 8.96 -3.57 -7.29
C GLY A 145 9.48 -4.80 -6.54
N VAL A 146 10.78 -5.06 -6.62
CA VAL A 146 11.42 -6.18 -5.87
C VAL A 146 12.83 -5.82 -5.34
N TRP A 147 13.27 -6.46 -4.26
CA TRP A 147 14.68 -6.46 -3.84
C TRP A 147 15.38 -7.79 -4.22
N PRO A 148 16.05 -7.89 -5.38
CA PRO A 148 16.46 -9.17 -5.96
C PRO A 148 17.57 -9.89 -5.18
N GLU A 149 18.36 -9.20 -4.35
CA GLU A 149 19.48 -9.79 -3.61
C GLU A 149 19.06 -10.63 -2.38
N LEU A 150 17.76 -10.81 -2.11
CA LEU A 150 17.30 -11.66 -1.01
C LEU A 150 17.34 -13.15 -1.38
N GLU A 151 17.64 -13.99 -0.40
CA GLU A 151 17.68 -15.46 -0.54
C GLU A 151 16.34 -16.04 -1.03
N SER A 152 15.21 -15.36 -0.76
CA SER A 152 13.88 -15.68 -1.29
C SER A 152 13.76 -15.56 -2.82
N PHE A 153 14.72 -14.90 -3.48
CA PHE A 153 14.80 -14.81 -4.95
C PHE A 153 16.07 -15.45 -5.52
N SER A 154 16.70 -16.36 -4.75
CA SER A 154 17.74 -17.23 -5.28
C SER A 154 17.16 -18.09 -6.42
N ASP A 155 17.92 -18.20 -7.51
CA ASP A 155 17.59 -18.99 -8.69
C ASP A 155 18.29 -20.35 -8.71
N LYS A 156 18.93 -20.74 -7.59
CA LYS A 156 19.63 -22.01 -7.42
C LYS A 156 18.71 -23.20 -7.70
N GLY A 157 18.99 -23.92 -8.79
CA GLY A 157 18.22 -25.08 -9.23
C GLY A 157 17.16 -24.78 -10.30
N LEU A 158 17.06 -23.54 -10.77
CA LEU A 158 16.29 -23.17 -11.96
C LEU A 158 17.19 -23.20 -13.20
N GLY A 159 16.64 -23.68 -14.32
CA GLY A 159 17.27 -23.54 -15.64
C GLY A 159 17.07 -22.13 -16.22
N SER A 160 17.40 -21.93 -17.50
CA SER A 160 17.09 -20.68 -18.22
C SER A 160 15.61 -20.28 -18.13
N PRO A 161 15.24 -19.01 -18.40
CA PRO A 161 13.84 -18.60 -18.49
C PRO A 161 13.07 -19.41 -19.57
N PRO A 162 11.73 -19.54 -19.45
CA PRO A 162 10.92 -20.30 -20.40
C PRO A 162 10.93 -19.65 -21.80
N LYS A 163 10.97 -20.44 -22.87
CA LYS A 163 11.10 -19.93 -24.26
C LYS A 163 9.98 -19.00 -24.75
N LYS A 164 8.83 -19.00 -24.06
CA LYS A 164 7.67 -18.12 -24.34
C LYS A 164 7.86 -16.68 -23.83
N TRP A 165 8.84 -16.46 -22.95
CA TRP A 165 9.08 -15.20 -22.27
C TRP A 165 9.64 -14.15 -23.23
N GLN A 166 8.97 -13.00 -23.33
CA GLN A 166 9.32 -11.89 -24.21
C GLN A 166 9.68 -10.61 -23.46
N GLY A 167 9.50 -10.57 -22.13
CA GLY A 167 9.87 -9.42 -21.32
C GLY A 167 11.36 -9.30 -21.05
N ALA A 168 11.76 -8.12 -20.56
CA ALA A 168 13.15 -7.73 -20.33
C ALA A 168 13.35 -7.17 -18.90
N CYS A 169 14.59 -6.81 -18.59
CA CYS A 169 14.96 -6.20 -17.31
C CYS A 169 15.61 -4.84 -17.52
N HIS A 170 14.91 -3.79 -17.10
CA HIS A 170 15.27 -2.40 -17.28
C HIS A 170 15.86 -1.83 -15.98
N ASN A 171 17.02 -1.16 -16.07
CA ASN A 171 17.72 -0.53 -14.95
C ASN A 171 18.03 -1.45 -13.72
N MET A 172 17.98 -2.77 -13.88
CA MET A 172 18.46 -3.73 -12.86
C MET A 172 18.89 -5.07 -13.47
N THR A 173 19.78 -5.78 -12.78
CA THR A 173 20.20 -7.14 -13.13
C THR A 173 19.18 -8.17 -12.66
N CYS A 174 18.79 -9.05 -13.57
CA CYS A 174 17.90 -10.19 -13.32
C CYS A 174 18.68 -11.51 -13.19
N ASN A 175 18.00 -12.57 -12.77
CA ASN A 175 18.55 -13.92 -12.66
C ASN A 175 17.51 -14.95 -13.19
N ASN A 176 17.72 -16.26 -12.99
CA ASN A 176 16.75 -17.25 -13.47
C ASN A 176 15.48 -17.34 -12.61
N LYS A 177 15.35 -16.52 -11.55
CA LYS A 177 14.18 -16.46 -10.66
C LYS A 177 13.30 -15.24 -10.95
N ILE A 178 13.89 -14.04 -10.90
CA ILE A 178 13.31 -12.80 -11.38
C ILE A 178 13.82 -12.61 -12.81
N ILE A 179 12.99 -12.97 -13.79
CA ILE A 179 13.35 -13.04 -15.22
C ILE A 179 12.94 -11.79 -16.00
N GLY A 180 12.13 -10.92 -15.38
CA GLY A 180 11.60 -9.69 -15.93
C GLY A 180 11.51 -8.60 -14.87
N ALA A 181 11.82 -7.36 -15.23
CA ALA A 181 11.75 -6.23 -14.32
C ALA A 181 11.57 -4.89 -15.08
N ARG A 182 10.40 -4.26 -14.91
CA ARG A 182 10.03 -2.96 -15.48
C ARG A 182 9.51 -2.03 -14.39
N TYR A 183 9.54 -0.72 -14.63
CA TYR A 183 8.93 0.28 -13.76
C TYR A 183 8.21 1.35 -14.57
N TYR A 184 7.17 1.92 -13.96
CA TYR A 184 6.26 2.89 -14.55
C TYR A 184 6.08 4.02 -13.54
N ASN A 185 6.32 5.24 -14.00
CA ASN A 185 6.17 6.51 -13.27
C ASN A 185 6.19 7.60 -14.35
N SER A 186 5.15 7.62 -15.18
CA SER A 186 5.13 8.44 -16.41
C SER A 186 4.91 9.92 -16.12
N GLU A 187 4.33 10.27 -14.96
CA GLU A 187 4.33 11.65 -14.43
C GLU A 187 5.72 12.14 -13.96
N GLY A 188 6.68 11.23 -13.73
CA GLY A 188 8.04 11.56 -13.33
C GLY A 188 8.22 12.04 -11.88
N SER A 189 7.24 11.80 -11.01
CA SER A 189 7.22 12.24 -9.62
C SER A 189 7.86 11.19 -8.69
N TYR A 190 8.98 11.53 -8.04
CA TYR A 190 9.75 10.63 -7.17
C TYR A 190 9.98 11.28 -5.81
N ALA A 191 9.76 10.55 -4.71
CA ALA A 191 10.14 11.03 -3.39
C ALA A 191 11.66 10.96 -3.17
N ILE A 192 12.16 11.74 -2.22
CA ILE A 192 13.60 11.81 -1.88
C ILE A 192 14.09 10.42 -1.46
N GLY A 193 14.98 9.83 -2.27
CA GLY A 193 15.59 8.51 -2.03
C GLY A 193 14.96 7.34 -2.78
N GLU A 194 13.95 7.55 -3.62
CA GLU A 194 13.44 6.52 -4.54
C GLU A 194 14.35 6.32 -5.76
N ASP A 195 14.73 5.07 -6.03
CA ASP A 195 15.55 4.72 -7.19
C ASP A 195 14.67 4.66 -8.46
N ARG A 196 15.13 5.27 -9.56
CA ARG A 196 14.50 5.19 -10.91
C ARG A 196 14.76 3.82 -11.58
N SER A 197 14.25 2.77 -10.94
CA SER A 197 14.41 1.37 -11.32
C SER A 197 13.27 0.51 -10.73
N PRO A 198 13.12 -0.76 -11.15
CA PRO A 198 12.15 -1.69 -10.56
C PRO A 198 12.50 -2.15 -9.14
N ARG A 199 13.56 -1.60 -8.52
CA ARG A 199 13.93 -1.90 -7.14
C ARG A 199 12.85 -1.43 -6.17
N ASP A 200 12.52 -2.32 -5.23
CA ASP A 200 11.58 -2.02 -4.16
C ASP A 200 12.24 -1.14 -3.09
N THR A 201 11.72 0.07 -2.93
CA THR A 201 12.13 1.05 -1.92
C THR A 201 11.18 1.10 -0.72
N ILE A 202 10.10 0.33 -0.73
CA ILE A 202 8.99 0.40 0.23
C ILE A 202 8.88 -0.90 1.06
N GLY A 203 9.08 -2.05 0.42
CA GLY A 203 9.08 -3.40 1.02
C GLY A 203 7.91 -4.28 0.59
N HIS A 204 6.84 -3.68 0.05
CA HIS A 204 5.57 -4.36 -0.21
C HIS A 204 5.68 -5.39 -1.34
N GLY A 205 6.18 -5.00 -2.52
CA GLY A 205 6.37 -5.91 -3.66
C GLY A 205 7.39 -7.01 -3.40
N THR A 206 8.40 -6.74 -2.56
CA THR A 206 9.31 -7.78 -2.04
C THR A 206 8.57 -8.80 -1.17
N HIS A 207 7.64 -8.35 -0.33
CA HIS A 207 6.81 -9.20 0.51
C HIS A 207 5.89 -10.05 -0.36
N THR A 208 5.05 -9.44 -1.20
CA THR A 208 4.07 -10.15 -2.04
C THR A 208 4.74 -11.12 -3.03
N ALA A 209 5.82 -10.73 -3.71
CA ALA A 209 6.53 -11.60 -4.64
C ALA A 209 7.17 -12.83 -3.95
N SER A 210 7.73 -12.66 -2.75
CA SER A 210 8.26 -13.79 -1.96
C SER A 210 7.13 -14.65 -1.35
N THR A 211 5.99 -14.05 -1.04
CA THR A 211 4.75 -14.73 -0.63
C THR A 211 4.19 -15.64 -1.74
N VAL A 212 4.22 -15.19 -2.99
CA VAL A 212 3.72 -15.95 -4.15
C VAL A 212 4.72 -17.02 -4.59
N ALA A 213 5.98 -16.66 -4.81
CA ALA A 213 6.95 -17.56 -5.46
C ALA A 213 8.31 -17.66 -4.75
N GLY A 214 8.46 -17.17 -3.50
CA GLY A 214 9.75 -17.18 -2.80
C GLY A 214 10.40 -18.57 -2.70
N ALA A 215 11.71 -18.63 -2.96
CA ALA A 215 12.55 -19.78 -2.65
C ALA A 215 12.52 -20.10 -1.13
N ALA A 216 12.80 -21.35 -0.77
CA ALA A 216 12.74 -21.80 0.62
C ALA A 216 13.95 -21.32 1.43
N VAL A 217 13.75 -20.43 2.41
CA VAL A 217 14.81 -19.88 3.26
C VAL A 217 14.62 -20.31 4.71
N ILE A 218 15.56 -21.13 5.18
CA ILE A 218 15.53 -21.77 6.51
C ILE A 218 15.99 -20.78 7.58
N GLY A 219 15.23 -20.68 8.67
CA GLY A 219 15.54 -19.79 9.80
C GLY A 219 15.11 -18.33 9.60
N ALA A 220 14.36 -18.03 8.54
CA ALA A 220 13.72 -16.74 8.33
C ALA A 220 12.87 -16.35 9.56
N SER A 221 13.02 -15.11 10.01
CA SER A 221 12.32 -14.54 11.17
C SER A 221 12.46 -13.02 11.20
N LEU A 222 11.53 -12.33 11.86
CA LEU A 222 11.67 -10.92 12.20
C LEU A 222 12.19 -10.81 13.65
N TYR A 223 13.49 -10.56 13.81
CA TYR A 223 14.18 -10.59 15.13
C TYR A 223 13.91 -11.88 15.94
N GLY A 224 13.74 -13.03 15.27
CA GLY A 224 13.41 -14.31 15.90
C GLY A 224 11.91 -14.59 16.12
N LEU A 225 11.01 -13.67 15.74
CA LEU A 225 9.56 -13.92 15.65
C LEU A 225 9.19 -14.56 14.31
N ALA A 226 8.15 -15.40 14.29
CA ALA A 226 7.73 -16.25 13.18
C ALA A 226 8.85 -17.17 12.64
N ARG A 227 9.75 -17.63 13.52
CA ARG A 227 10.96 -18.34 13.09
C ARG A 227 10.64 -19.70 12.47
N GLY A 228 10.86 -19.82 11.16
CA GLY A 228 10.58 -21.04 10.41
C GLY A 228 11.31 -21.10 9.08
N THR A 229 10.68 -21.70 8.07
CA THR A 229 11.16 -21.69 6.67
C THR A 229 10.20 -20.87 5.82
N ALA A 230 10.60 -19.65 5.45
CA ALA A 230 9.82 -18.82 4.52
C ALA A 230 9.88 -19.43 3.10
N ARG A 231 8.76 -19.41 2.37
CA ARG A 231 8.63 -19.92 0.99
C ARG A 231 7.34 -19.44 0.33
N GLY A 232 7.29 -19.43 -1.00
CA GLY A 232 6.09 -19.15 -1.79
C GLY A 232 5.15 -20.34 -2.02
N ALA A 233 4.06 -20.12 -2.76
CA ALA A 233 3.18 -21.16 -3.32
C ALA A 233 3.94 -22.09 -4.24
N THR A 234 4.69 -21.51 -5.16
CA THR A 234 5.40 -22.18 -6.24
C THR A 234 6.87 -21.73 -6.21
N PRO A 235 7.69 -22.27 -5.28
CA PRO A 235 9.09 -21.87 -5.15
C PRO A 235 9.92 -22.08 -6.43
N SER A 236 9.45 -22.90 -7.37
CA SER A 236 10.07 -23.09 -8.69
C SER A 236 9.61 -22.10 -9.77
N ALA A 237 8.47 -21.41 -9.61
CA ALA A 237 7.93 -20.50 -10.62
C ALA A 237 8.78 -19.23 -10.79
N ARG A 238 8.71 -18.64 -11.98
CA ARG A 238 9.43 -17.40 -12.33
C ARG A 238 8.62 -16.18 -11.91
N ILE A 239 9.33 -15.08 -11.68
CA ILE A 239 8.76 -13.79 -11.31
C ILE A 239 9.10 -12.78 -12.41
N ALA A 240 8.10 -12.05 -12.88
CA ALA A 240 8.24 -10.86 -13.71
C ALA A 240 7.67 -9.67 -12.92
N VAL A 241 8.46 -8.60 -12.78
CA VAL A 241 8.16 -7.50 -11.85
C VAL A 241 7.79 -6.23 -12.60
N TYR A 242 6.66 -5.64 -12.23
CA TYR A 242 6.10 -4.44 -12.83
C TYR A 242 5.87 -3.41 -11.72
N LYS A 243 6.87 -2.56 -11.48
CA LYS A 243 6.80 -1.54 -10.43
C LYS A 243 5.92 -0.37 -10.88
N VAL A 244 4.74 -0.26 -10.27
CA VAL A 244 3.77 0.84 -10.51
C VAL A 244 3.46 1.63 -9.25
N CYS A 245 3.80 1.10 -8.08
CA CYS A 245 3.57 1.73 -6.79
C CYS A 245 4.83 2.43 -6.26
N TRP A 246 4.68 3.67 -5.83
CA TRP A 246 5.70 4.56 -5.27
C TRP A 246 5.24 5.08 -3.90
N ASN A 247 6.05 5.92 -3.23
CA ASN A 247 5.70 6.45 -1.90
C ASN A 247 4.37 7.22 -1.84
N PHE A 248 3.84 7.68 -2.97
CA PHE A 248 2.55 8.37 -3.07
C PHE A 248 1.37 7.43 -3.38
N GLY A 249 1.63 6.15 -3.67
CA GLY A 249 0.66 5.15 -4.13
C GLY A 249 0.95 4.66 -5.55
N CYS A 250 -0.02 4.01 -6.20
CA CYS A 250 0.13 3.46 -7.56
C CYS A 250 -0.77 4.22 -8.54
N ALA A 251 -0.22 4.87 -9.56
CA ALA A 251 -1.03 5.67 -10.49
C ALA A 251 -1.80 4.76 -11.49
N ASP A 252 -3.09 5.01 -11.67
CA ASP A 252 -4.00 4.20 -12.51
C ASP A 252 -3.47 3.96 -13.93
N HIS A 253 -2.90 5.00 -14.54
CA HIS A 253 -2.39 4.95 -15.91
C HIS A 253 -1.09 4.11 -16.04
N ASP A 254 -0.27 4.08 -14.99
CA ASP A 254 0.94 3.25 -14.90
C ASP A 254 0.58 1.79 -14.55
N VAL A 255 -0.45 1.57 -13.73
CA VAL A 255 -1.04 0.23 -13.48
C VAL A 255 -1.54 -0.38 -14.79
N LEU A 256 -2.22 0.40 -15.62
CA LEU A 256 -2.71 -0.06 -16.92
C LEU A 256 -1.56 -0.35 -17.90
N ALA A 257 -0.48 0.46 -17.89
CA ALA A 257 0.73 0.20 -18.67
C ALA A 257 1.40 -1.14 -18.30
N ALA A 258 1.45 -1.46 -17.00
CA ALA A 258 1.96 -2.75 -16.51
C ALA A 258 1.11 -3.94 -16.98
N PHE A 259 -0.22 -3.81 -17.08
CA PHE A 259 -1.06 -4.86 -17.69
C PHE A 259 -0.76 -5.04 -19.18
N ASP A 260 -0.66 -3.96 -19.96
CA ASP A 260 -0.38 -4.03 -21.40
C ASP A 260 0.97 -4.72 -21.70
N ASP A 261 2.01 -4.38 -20.92
CA ASP A 261 3.33 -5.01 -20.99
C ASP A 261 3.33 -6.45 -20.47
N ALA A 262 2.68 -6.75 -19.34
CA ALA A 262 2.71 -8.10 -18.74
C ALA A 262 2.02 -9.17 -19.60
N ILE A 263 0.87 -8.83 -20.20
CA ILE A 263 0.16 -9.72 -21.12
C ILE A 263 1.05 -10.02 -22.35
N ALA A 264 1.67 -9.00 -22.94
CA ALA A 264 2.51 -9.14 -24.14
C ALA A 264 3.92 -9.68 -23.86
N ASP A 265 4.41 -9.62 -22.62
CA ASP A 265 5.67 -10.27 -22.20
C ASP A 265 5.49 -11.78 -21.96
N GLY A 266 4.25 -12.27 -21.82
CA GLY A 266 3.91 -13.69 -21.76
C GLY A 266 3.89 -14.29 -20.35
N VAL A 267 3.33 -13.58 -19.36
CA VAL A 267 3.04 -14.13 -18.02
C VAL A 267 1.86 -15.11 -18.07
N ASP A 268 1.78 -16.07 -17.14
CA ASP A 268 0.65 -17.02 -17.03
C ASP A 268 -0.42 -16.56 -16.04
N VAL A 269 0.00 -15.84 -14.99
CA VAL A 269 -0.86 -15.36 -13.89
C VAL A 269 -0.39 -13.96 -13.50
N ILE A 270 -1.33 -13.06 -13.21
CA ILE A 270 -1.04 -11.74 -12.64
C ILE A 270 -1.46 -11.71 -11.18
N SER A 271 -0.58 -11.21 -10.32
CA SER A 271 -0.84 -10.93 -8.91
C SER A 271 -0.73 -9.43 -8.69
N ILE A 272 -1.87 -8.77 -8.44
CA ILE A 272 -1.95 -7.34 -8.14
C ILE A 272 -2.45 -7.12 -6.71
N SER A 273 -1.55 -6.68 -5.85
CA SER A 273 -1.85 -6.45 -4.43
C SER A 273 -2.14 -4.98 -4.17
N ALA A 274 -2.97 -4.37 -5.02
CA ALA A 274 -3.41 -2.98 -4.92
C ALA A 274 -4.89 -2.82 -5.32
N GLY A 275 -5.52 -1.70 -4.95
CA GLY A 275 -6.87 -1.34 -5.39
C GLY A 275 -7.29 0.07 -4.98
N GLY A 276 -8.47 0.51 -5.44
CA GLY A 276 -9.07 1.80 -5.08
C GLY A 276 -9.75 1.79 -3.71
N ASP A 277 -10.21 2.96 -3.26
CA ASP A 277 -10.93 3.12 -1.97
C ASP A 277 -12.38 2.58 -1.99
N SER A 278 -12.97 2.44 -3.17
CA SER A 278 -14.29 1.82 -3.39
C SER A 278 -14.32 1.10 -4.73
N ALA A 279 -15.38 0.33 -4.99
CA ALA A 279 -15.65 -0.14 -6.34
C ALA A 279 -16.02 1.04 -7.26
N GLU A 280 -15.67 0.90 -8.54
CA GLU A 280 -15.98 1.81 -9.64
C GLU A 280 -16.57 0.99 -10.80
N ASP A 281 -17.20 1.64 -11.77
CA ASP A 281 -17.67 0.94 -12.98
C ASP A 281 -16.50 0.25 -13.72
N TYR A 282 -16.74 -0.92 -14.32
CA TYR A 282 -15.69 -1.72 -14.96
C TYR A 282 -15.04 -1.06 -16.18
N THR A 283 -15.67 -0.03 -16.76
CA THR A 283 -15.09 0.80 -17.82
C THR A 283 -14.29 2.00 -17.30
N LEU A 284 -14.27 2.20 -15.98
CA LEU A 284 -13.55 3.26 -15.27
C LEU A 284 -12.42 2.71 -14.37
N ASP A 285 -12.53 1.48 -13.88
CA ASP A 285 -11.48 0.79 -13.10
C ASP A 285 -10.34 0.23 -14.00
N PRO A 286 -9.09 0.71 -13.88
CA PRO A 286 -7.96 0.20 -14.66
C PRO A 286 -7.59 -1.25 -14.34
N ILE A 287 -7.85 -1.73 -13.12
CA ILE A 287 -7.65 -3.13 -12.76
C ILE A 287 -8.71 -3.99 -13.43
N ALA A 288 -9.98 -3.56 -13.46
CA ALA A 288 -11.02 -4.23 -14.24
C ALA A 288 -10.66 -4.29 -15.74
N ILE A 289 -10.25 -3.18 -16.36
CA ILE A 289 -9.85 -3.12 -17.78
C ILE A 289 -8.63 -4.01 -18.06
N GLY A 290 -7.55 -3.87 -17.29
CA GLY A 290 -6.33 -4.66 -17.47
C GLY A 290 -6.55 -6.15 -17.26
N SER A 291 -7.30 -6.53 -16.23
CA SER A 291 -7.66 -7.93 -15.96
C SER A 291 -8.65 -8.52 -16.97
N PHE A 292 -9.48 -7.69 -17.62
CA PHE A 292 -10.37 -8.16 -18.69
C PHE A 292 -9.54 -8.64 -19.90
N HIS A 293 -8.57 -7.84 -20.34
CA HIS A 293 -7.68 -8.23 -21.44
C HIS A 293 -6.75 -9.37 -21.06
N ALA A 294 -6.29 -9.44 -19.81
CA ALA A 294 -5.55 -10.59 -19.29
C ALA A 294 -6.40 -11.88 -19.39
N MET A 295 -7.65 -11.85 -18.90
CA MET A 295 -8.57 -12.99 -18.99
C MET A 295 -8.87 -13.38 -20.45
N ARG A 296 -9.01 -12.41 -21.37
CA ARG A 296 -9.16 -12.70 -22.81
C ARG A 296 -7.92 -13.33 -23.44
N ALA A 297 -6.72 -13.11 -22.88
CA ALA A 297 -5.49 -13.79 -23.25
C ALA A 297 -5.28 -15.13 -22.51
N GLY A 298 -6.21 -15.55 -21.65
CA GLY A 298 -6.11 -16.77 -20.83
C GLY A 298 -5.30 -16.60 -19.53
N ILE A 299 -4.94 -15.37 -19.17
CA ILE A 299 -4.13 -15.02 -18.00
C ILE A 299 -5.05 -14.66 -16.83
N LEU A 300 -4.97 -15.42 -15.74
CA LEU A 300 -5.79 -15.16 -14.54
C LEU A 300 -5.20 -14.02 -13.70
N THR A 301 -6.04 -13.05 -13.31
CA THR A 301 -5.66 -12.02 -12.34
C THR A 301 -6.18 -12.35 -10.94
N SER A 302 -5.25 -12.49 -9.99
CA SER A 302 -5.53 -12.51 -8.55
C SER A 302 -5.37 -11.09 -7.99
N ALA A 303 -6.45 -10.53 -7.46
CA ALA A 303 -6.48 -9.21 -6.85
C ALA A 303 -6.89 -9.28 -5.38
N SER A 304 -6.41 -8.34 -4.58
CA SER A 304 -6.78 -8.20 -3.17
C SER A 304 -8.14 -7.50 -3.03
N ALA A 305 -9.01 -7.95 -2.12
CA ALA A 305 -10.37 -7.40 -2.00
C ALA A 305 -10.42 -5.94 -1.52
N GLY A 306 -9.39 -5.49 -0.81
CA GLY A 306 -9.30 -4.18 -0.18
C GLY A 306 -9.07 -4.27 1.34
N ASN A 307 -8.62 -3.16 1.93
CA ASN A 307 -8.39 -2.99 3.38
C ASN A 307 -9.33 -1.95 4.02
N GLY A 308 -10.52 -1.72 3.43
CA GLY A 308 -11.51 -0.72 3.87
C GLY A 308 -12.63 -1.25 4.77
N GLY A 309 -12.47 -2.45 5.33
CA GLY A 309 -13.45 -3.10 6.21
C GLY A 309 -13.56 -2.47 7.61
N PRO A 310 -14.49 -2.95 8.45
CA PRO A 310 -15.36 -4.11 8.22
C PRO A 310 -16.69 -3.79 7.50
N GLY A 311 -16.92 -2.54 7.08
CA GLY A 311 -18.20 -2.07 6.54
C GLY A 311 -18.67 -2.83 5.29
N ARG A 312 -19.99 -2.91 5.09
CA ARG A 312 -20.64 -3.53 3.91
C ARG A 312 -20.33 -2.72 2.63
N GLY A 313 -20.03 -3.38 1.52
CA GLY A 313 -19.81 -2.76 0.21
C GLY A 313 -18.47 -2.04 0.08
N THR A 314 -17.45 -2.46 0.84
CA THR A 314 -16.12 -1.82 0.92
C THR A 314 -15.08 -2.47 0.00
N ALA A 315 -15.44 -3.52 -0.75
CA ALA A 315 -14.55 -4.15 -1.73
C ALA A 315 -14.43 -3.30 -2.99
N SER A 316 -13.21 -3.07 -3.46
CA SER A 316 -12.93 -2.27 -4.67
C SER A 316 -12.68 -3.12 -5.91
N ASN A 317 -11.76 -4.08 -5.82
CA ASN A 317 -11.52 -5.07 -6.89
C ASN A 317 -12.69 -6.06 -6.96
N VAL A 318 -13.77 -5.74 -7.69
CA VAL A 318 -15.03 -6.52 -7.73
C VAL A 318 -15.42 -7.04 -9.12
N ALA A 319 -14.57 -6.89 -10.14
CA ALA A 319 -14.90 -7.34 -11.50
C ALA A 319 -15.09 -8.89 -11.57
N PRO A 320 -16.08 -9.40 -12.35
CA PRO A 320 -16.40 -10.83 -12.37
C PRO A 320 -15.31 -11.75 -12.93
N TRP A 321 -14.35 -11.20 -13.69
CA TRP A 321 -13.28 -11.95 -14.37
C TRP A 321 -11.93 -11.95 -13.62
N LEU A 322 -11.85 -11.33 -12.44
CA LEU A 322 -10.70 -11.45 -11.53
C LEU A 322 -11.10 -12.21 -10.25
N VAL A 323 -10.12 -12.76 -9.55
CA VAL A 323 -10.31 -13.40 -8.24
C VAL A 323 -10.00 -12.37 -7.15
N SER A 324 -11.02 -11.99 -6.38
CA SER A 324 -10.96 -11.02 -5.28
C SER A 324 -10.71 -11.77 -3.97
N VAL A 325 -9.53 -11.59 -3.38
CA VAL A 325 -9.07 -12.34 -2.19
C VAL A 325 -9.24 -11.52 -0.91
N ALA A 326 -10.01 -12.03 0.04
CA ALA A 326 -10.15 -11.48 1.39
C ALA A 326 -9.07 -11.98 2.35
N ALA A 327 -8.59 -11.14 3.26
CA ALA A 327 -7.63 -11.54 4.29
C ALA A 327 -8.30 -12.23 5.48
N SER A 328 -7.72 -13.33 5.95
CA SER A 328 -8.06 -14.02 7.20
C SER A 328 -6.87 -14.17 8.14
N THR A 329 -7.17 -14.47 9.40
CA THR A 329 -6.20 -14.81 10.45
C THR A 329 -5.65 -16.23 10.28
N ILE A 330 -4.61 -16.55 11.03
CA ILE A 330 -4.09 -17.90 11.23
C ILE A 330 -4.01 -18.24 12.71
N ASP A 331 -3.72 -19.51 12.99
CA ASP A 331 -3.45 -20.04 14.32
C ASP A 331 -2.34 -19.29 15.07
N ARG A 332 -1.27 -18.84 14.40
CA ARG A 332 -0.25 -17.99 15.03
C ARG A 332 -0.76 -16.55 15.26
N ARG A 333 -1.06 -16.21 16.51
CA ARG A 333 -1.30 -14.83 16.97
C ARG A 333 -0.11 -14.29 17.75
N PHE A 334 0.24 -13.02 17.53
CA PHE A 334 1.25 -12.31 18.32
C PHE A 334 0.61 -11.64 19.54
N VAL A 335 1.24 -11.79 20.71
CA VAL A 335 0.87 -11.06 21.92
C VAL A 335 2.09 -10.38 22.54
N THR A 336 1.87 -9.17 23.04
CA THR A 336 2.89 -8.36 23.72
C THR A 336 2.37 -8.07 25.11
N ARG A 337 2.96 -8.71 26.13
CA ARG A 337 2.58 -8.44 27.52
C ARG A 337 3.39 -7.30 28.09
N MET A 338 2.80 -6.54 29.00
CA MET A 338 3.51 -5.61 29.87
C MET A 338 3.42 -6.08 31.32
N GLU A 339 4.48 -5.87 32.09
CA GLU A 339 4.54 -6.18 33.52
C GLU A 339 4.71 -4.87 34.29
N ILE A 340 3.85 -4.62 35.28
CA ILE A 340 3.90 -3.42 36.11
C ILE A 340 4.49 -3.69 37.50
N GLY A 341 4.75 -2.64 38.28
CA GLY A 341 5.40 -2.70 39.59
C GLY A 341 4.71 -3.53 40.69
N ASN A 342 3.49 -4.02 40.48
CA ASN A 342 2.85 -5.01 41.37
C ASN A 342 2.90 -6.46 40.80
N HIS A 343 3.75 -6.70 39.80
CA HIS A 343 3.90 -7.94 39.04
C HIS A 343 2.65 -8.43 38.26
N LYS A 344 1.52 -7.70 38.25
CA LYS A 344 0.44 -8.01 37.29
C LYS A 344 1.01 -7.91 35.88
N ARG A 345 0.76 -8.95 35.09
CA ARG A 345 0.94 -8.92 33.64
C ARG A 345 -0.37 -8.53 32.99
N ILE A 346 -0.33 -7.53 32.12
CA ILE A 346 -1.42 -7.13 31.25
C ILE A 346 -1.14 -7.73 29.87
N MET A 347 -2.15 -8.35 29.26
CA MET A 347 -2.05 -8.86 27.89
C MET A 347 -2.38 -7.72 26.93
N GLY A 348 -1.49 -7.51 25.96
CA GLY A 348 -1.66 -6.55 24.89
C GLY A 348 -1.23 -7.14 23.55
N GLN A 349 -1.31 -6.34 22.50
CA GLN A 349 -1.03 -6.76 21.14
C GLN A 349 -0.09 -5.78 20.43
N SER A 350 0.89 -6.33 19.72
CA SER A 350 1.80 -5.65 18.77
C SER A 350 2.80 -6.69 18.25
N ILE A 351 3.70 -6.27 17.35
CA ILE A 351 4.92 -7.01 17.03
C ILE A 351 6.12 -6.25 17.64
N ASN A 352 6.17 -6.23 18.96
CA ASN A 352 7.29 -5.72 19.73
C ASN A 352 8.52 -6.63 19.61
N THR A 353 9.36 -6.32 18.63
CA THR A 353 10.64 -6.99 18.34
C THR A 353 11.76 -6.64 19.32
N PHE A 354 11.62 -5.56 20.10
CA PHE A 354 12.65 -5.07 21.01
C PHE A 354 12.90 -6.03 22.18
N SER A 355 14.14 -6.11 22.65
CA SER A 355 14.50 -6.92 23.83
C SER A 355 13.89 -6.36 25.11
N THR A 356 13.30 -7.24 25.93
CA THR A 356 12.74 -6.90 27.23
C THR A 356 13.75 -6.17 28.11
N ALA A 357 13.37 -4.99 28.62
CA ALA A 357 14.20 -4.23 29.56
C ALA A 357 14.45 -5.04 30.86
N LYS A 358 15.71 -5.07 31.32
CA LYS A 358 16.09 -5.77 32.58
C LYS A 358 15.34 -5.22 33.80
N ASN A 359 15.16 -3.90 33.84
CA ASN A 359 14.54 -3.18 34.95
C ASN A 359 13.15 -2.67 34.54
N LEU A 360 12.26 -2.52 35.51
CA LEU A 360 11.06 -1.71 35.38
C LEU A 360 11.47 -0.23 35.28
N VAL A 361 10.79 0.54 34.43
CA VAL A 361 11.04 1.98 34.21
C VAL A 361 9.77 2.79 34.49
N PRO A 362 9.84 4.11 34.74
CA PRO A 362 8.64 4.88 35.12
C PRO A 362 7.56 4.83 34.05
N LEU A 363 6.32 4.63 34.48
CA LEU A 363 5.11 4.71 33.66
C LEU A 363 4.47 6.09 33.90
N ILE A 364 4.06 6.78 32.83
CA ILE A 364 3.37 8.07 32.92
C ILE A 364 2.18 8.09 31.97
N TYR A 365 1.12 8.83 32.29
CA TYR A 365 0.03 9.11 31.36
C TYR A 365 0.43 10.20 30.36
N GLY A 366 -0.23 10.29 29.21
CA GLY A 366 0.02 11.33 28.21
C GLY A 366 -0.07 12.75 28.78
N VAL A 367 1.03 13.52 28.67
CA VAL A 367 1.16 14.88 29.24
C VAL A 367 1.87 15.85 28.29
N GLY A 368 1.16 16.94 27.97
CA GLY A 368 1.67 18.05 27.17
C GLY A 368 2.41 19.12 27.99
N SER A 369 2.79 20.21 27.32
CA SER A 369 3.67 21.26 27.84
C SER A 369 3.15 21.99 29.08
N ARG A 370 1.84 22.00 29.32
CA ARG A 370 1.19 22.62 30.49
C ARG A 370 1.08 21.70 31.71
N SER A 371 1.58 20.47 31.64
CA SER A 371 1.42 19.41 32.67
C SER A 371 -0.05 19.05 32.98
N SER A 372 -1.01 19.50 32.17
CA SER A 372 -2.44 19.30 32.37
C SER A 372 -2.91 17.98 31.75
N THR A 373 -3.28 17.01 32.58
CA THR A 373 -3.93 15.73 32.15
C THR A 373 -5.36 15.89 31.66
N ASN A 374 -5.87 17.12 31.56
CA ASN A 374 -7.21 17.45 31.04
C ASN A 374 -7.21 17.80 29.54
N ASP A 375 -6.02 17.91 28.92
CA ASP A 375 -5.89 18.19 27.49
C ASP A 375 -5.95 16.89 26.67
N ILE A 376 -6.80 16.85 25.64
CA ILE A 376 -7.07 15.63 24.87
C ILE A 376 -5.86 15.24 24.01
N GLY A 377 -5.24 16.20 23.29
CA GLY A 377 -4.09 15.91 22.44
C GLY A 377 -2.87 15.37 23.21
N SER A 378 -2.71 15.77 24.47
CA SER A 378 -1.75 15.21 25.41
C SER A 378 -2.04 13.74 25.74
N ARG A 379 -3.31 13.42 26.04
CA ARG A 379 -3.76 12.07 26.44
C ARG A 379 -3.72 11.08 25.29
N SER A 380 -4.14 11.50 24.10
CA SER A 380 -4.04 10.74 22.85
C SER A 380 -2.62 10.75 22.26
N CYS A 381 -1.65 11.35 22.96
CA CYS A 381 -0.23 11.41 22.61
C CYS A 381 0.09 12.05 21.25
N VAL A 382 -0.82 12.89 20.73
CA VAL A 382 -0.63 13.72 19.52
C VAL A 382 0.49 14.73 19.72
N PHE A 383 0.67 15.22 20.95
CA PHE A 383 1.84 15.97 21.38
C PHE A 383 2.22 15.65 22.83
N LEU A 384 3.51 15.49 23.09
CA LEU A 384 4.06 15.12 24.39
C LEU A 384 5.18 16.07 24.79
N ALA A 385 5.27 16.45 26.06
CA ALA A 385 6.36 17.28 26.57
C ALA A 385 7.65 16.44 26.75
N PRO A 386 8.72 16.63 25.95
CA PRO A 386 9.89 15.73 25.99
C PRO A 386 10.57 15.72 27.36
N LYS A 387 10.60 16.86 28.06
CA LYS A 387 11.11 16.99 29.44
C LYS A 387 10.36 16.11 30.46
N LEU A 388 9.10 15.73 30.20
CA LEU A 388 8.27 14.94 31.10
C LEU A 388 8.28 13.45 30.74
N VAL A 389 8.38 13.08 29.46
CA VAL A 389 8.26 11.68 28.99
C VAL A 389 9.60 11.00 28.67
N LYS A 390 10.70 11.75 28.52
CA LYS A 390 12.00 11.17 28.16
C LYS A 390 12.45 10.09 29.16
N GLY A 391 12.78 8.90 28.66
CA GLY A 391 13.19 7.75 29.47
C GLY A 391 12.06 7.08 30.27
N LYS A 392 10.80 7.26 29.86
CA LYS A 392 9.62 6.65 30.49
C LYS A 392 8.78 5.86 29.49
N ILE A 393 7.91 4.98 29.98
CA ILE A 393 6.82 4.42 29.18
C ILE A 393 5.62 5.36 29.28
N VAL A 394 5.01 5.72 28.16
CA VAL A 394 3.83 6.60 28.11
C VAL A 394 2.56 5.78 27.86
N LEU A 395 1.51 6.00 28.65
CA LEU A 395 0.16 5.48 28.41
C LEU A 395 -0.65 6.53 27.63
N CYS A 396 -1.25 6.11 26.51
CA CYS A 396 -2.04 6.93 25.60
C CYS A 396 -3.49 6.40 25.51
N ASP A 397 -4.46 7.31 25.37
CA ASP A 397 -5.89 6.99 25.21
C ASP A 397 -6.25 6.39 23.83
N GLU A 398 -5.37 6.53 22.83
CA GLU A 398 -5.60 6.14 21.43
C GLU A 398 -4.36 5.41 20.85
N VAL A 399 -4.58 4.65 19.77
CA VAL A 399 -3.52 4.03 18.96
C VAL A 399 -2.95 5.05 17.98
N SER A 400 -1.62 5.11 17.88
CA SER A 400 -0.87 5.97 16.96
C SER A 400 0.26 5.17 16.30
N ASP A 401 0.99 5.74 15.35
CA ASP A 401 2.19 5.12 14.76
C ASP A 401 3.42 5.07 15.69
N GLY A 402 3.33 5.63 16.90
CA GLY A 402 4.41 5.66 17.89
C GLY A 402 5.51 6.70 17.62
N THR A 403 5.44 7.48 16.53
CA THR A 403 6.49 8.46 16.17
C THR A 403 6.59 9.63 17.15
N VAL A 404 5.47 10.14 17.66
CA VAL A 404 5.46 11.24 18.65
C VAL A 404 6.09 10.81 19.98
N PRO A 405 5.73 9.66 20.60
CA PRO A 405 6.48 9.07 21.71
C PRO A 405 7.99 8.91 21.44
N LEU A 406 8.37 8.39 20.26
CA LEU A 406 9.77 8.21 19.87
C LEU A 406 10.54 9.55 19.86
N PHE A 407 10.02 10.57 19.16
CA PHE A 407 10.69 11.87 19.05
C PHE A 407 10.67 12.66 20.36
N ALA A 408 9.67 12.45 21.23
CA ALA A 408 9.67 12.97 22.59
C ALA A 408 10.66 12.25 23.52
N GLY A 409 11.31 11.16 23.06
CA GLY A 409 12.34 10.41 23.79
C GLY A 409 11.78 9.38 24.78
N ALA A 410 10.53 8.94 24.61
CA ALA A 410 9.95 7.87 25.41
C ALA A 410 10.73 6.56 25.22
N GLN A 411 10.82 5.77 26.30
CA GLN A 411 11.43 4.44 26.28
C GLN A 411 10.46 3.35 25.82
N GLY A 412 9.16 3.67 25.77
CA GLY A 412 8.13 2.84 25.17
C GLY A 412 6.75 3.49 25.23
N VAL A 413 5.75 2.86 24.62
CA VAL A 413 4.37 3.37 24.60
C VAL A 413 3.34 2.25 24.80
N VAL A 414 2.30 2.54 25.56
CA VAL A 414 1.13 1.69 25.78
C VAL A 414 -0.08 2.46 25.27
N MET A 415 -0.85 1.89 24.35
CA MET A 415 -1.98 2.57 23.70
C MET A 415 -3.26 1.82 23.99
N ALA A 416 -4.34 2.52 24.33
CA ALA A 416 -5.64 1.87 24.42
C ALA A 416 -6.23 1.67 23.02
N ASP A 417 -6.63 0.45 22.73
CA ASP A 417 -7.45 0.14 21.56
C ASP A 417 -8.92 0.03 22.01
N VAL A 418 -9.72 1.00 21.56
CA VAL A 418 -11.17 1.06 21.79
C VAL A 418 -11.97 0.28 20.75
N TYR A 419 -11.39 0.01 19.58
CA TYR A 419 -12.03 -0.69 18.47
C TYR A 419 -11.80 -2.21 18.52
N LYS A 420 -10.81 -2.67 19.31
CA LYS A 420 -10.41 -4.07 19.44
C LYS A 420 -9.99 -4.66 18.08
N SER A 421 -9.08 -3.95 17.43
CA SER A 421 -8.40 -4.41 16.22
C SER A 421 -7.78 -5.79 16.44
N ASP A 422 -7.82 -6.65 15.42
CA ASP A 422 -7.07 -7.89 15.39
C ASP A 422 -5.61 -7.68 14.91
N VAL A 423 -5.25 -6.47 14.46
CA VAL A 423 -3.97 -6.17 13.80
C VAL A 423 -2.83 -5.93 14.80
N PRO A 424 -1.79 -6.80 14.86
CA PRO A 424 -0.63 -6.58 15.70
C PRO A 424 0.37 -5.66 14.97
N HIS A 425 0.26 -4.35 15.19
CA HIS A 425 1.13 -3.37 14.51
C HIS A 425 2.61 -3.43 14.95
N LEU A 426 3.48 -3.03 14.03
CA LEU A 426 4.91 -2.74 14.25
C LEU A 426 5.11 -1.27 14.65
N TYR A 427 6.10 -1.02 15.51
CA TYR A 427 6.37 0.30 16.07
C TYR A 427 7.89 0.59 16.17
N PRO A 428 8.32 1.86 16.08
CA PRO A 428 9.74 2.25 16.07
C PRO A 428 10.36 2.31 17.47
N LEU A 429 9.58 2.03 18.51
CA LEU A 429 9.99 1.92 19.92
C LEU A 429 9.25 0.75 20.59
N PRO A 430 9.67 0.26 21.78
CA PRO A 430 8.95 -0.78 22.50
C PRO A 430 7.50 -0.37 22.77
N ALA A 431 6.53 -1.15 22.27
CA ALA A 431 5.14 -0.71 22.23
C ALA A 431 4.12 -1.85 22.34
N THR A 432 2.93 -1.58 22.86
CA THR A 432 1.78 -2.49 22.86
C THR A 432 0.46 -1.73 22.86
N THR A 433 -0.55 -2.22 22.15
CA THR A 433 -1.94 -1.87 22.41
C THR A 433 -2.49 -2.70 23.57
N ILE A 434 -3.51 -2.22 24.27
CA ILE A 434 -4.22 -2.90 25.37
C ILE A 434 -5.72 -2.60 25.31
N SER A 435 -6.52 -3.40 26.02
CA SER A 435 -7.96 -3.18 26.15
C SER A 435 -8.29 -1.86 26.89
N PHE A 436 -9.48 -1.29 26.63
CA PHE A 436 -10.01 -0.16 27.39
C PHE A 436 -10.07 -0.46 28.91
N ASP A 437 -10.47 -1.67 29.30
CA ASP A 437 -10.56 -2.07 30.70
C ASP A 437 -9.19 -2.16 31.38
N ASP A 438 -8.15 -2.62 30.66
CA ASP A 438 -6.78 -2.61 31.16
C ASP A 438 -6.19 -1.19 31.19
N LYS A 439 -6.59 -0.29 30.27
CA LYS A 439 -6.25 1.14 30.35
C LYS A 439 -6.85 1.78 31.60
N GLU A 440 -8.13 1.55 31.89
CA GLU A 440 -8.77 2.00 33.12
C GLU A 440 -8.18 1.33 34.38
N TYR A 441 -7.69 0.08 34.29
CA TYR A 441 -6.90 -0.53 35.36
C TYR A 441 -5.54 0.19 35.54
N LEU A 442 -4.83 0.55 34.47
CA LEU A 442 -3.58 1.29 34.53
C LEU A 442 -3.75 2.72 35.08
N LEU A 443 -4.83 3.43 34.73
CA LEU A 443 -5.15 4.74 35.32
C LEU A 443 -5.36 4.65 36.83
N ARG A 444 -6.04 3.59 37.31
CA ARG A 444 -6.18 3.31 38.75
C ARG A 444 -4.84 2.95 39.41
N TYR A 445 -3.94 2.25 38.72
CA TYR A 445 -2.58 1.95 39.21
C TYR A 445 -1.71 3.22 39.30
N LEU A 446 -1.72 4.07 38.27
CA LEU A 446 -1.05 5.36 38.23
C LEU A 446 -1.50 6.26 39.40
N ASN A 447 -2.81 6.41 39.61
CA ASN A 447 -3.36 7.26 40.66
C ASN A 447 -3.14 6.74 42.09
N LYS A 448 -2.90 5.42 42.27
CA LYS A 448 -2.67 4.81 43.60
C LYS A 448 -1.19 4.63 43.96
N THR A 449 -0.28 4.75 43.00
CA THR A 449 1.14 4.40 43.19
C THR A 449 2.01 5.64 43.10
N ARG A 450 2.80 5.96 44.14
CA ARG A 450 3.69 7.15 44.14
C ARG A 450 4.76 7.11 43.06
N ASN A 451 5.32 5.92 42.81
CA ASN A 451 6.33 5.65 41.78
C ASN A 451 5.82 4.55 40.85
N PRO A 452 4.90 4.84 39.92
CA PRO A 452 4.35 3.84 39.01
C PRO A 452 5.42 3.46 37.98
N VAL A 453 5.70 2.16 37.87
CA VAL A 453 6.69 1.59 36.94
C VAL A 453 6.12 0.45 36.11
N ALA A 454 6.70 0.21 34.93
CA ALA A 454 6.34 -0.86 34.00
C ALA A 454 7.55 -1.31 33.15
N LYS A 455 7.40 -2.44 32.46
CA LYS A 455 8.23 -2.84 31.31
C LYS A 455 7.34 -3.51 30.27
N ILE A 456 7.59 -3.23 29.00
CA ILE A 456 6.97 -3.94 27.87
C ILE A 456 7.89 -5.12 27.55
N LEU A 457 7.35 -6.33 27.51
CA LEU A 457 8.11 -7.53 27.16
C LEU A 457 8.22 -7.63 25.63
N LYS A 458 9.26 -8.28 25.11
CA LYS A 458 9.26 -8.73 23.71
C LYS A 458 8.01 -9.57 23.43
N SER A 459 7.45 -9.46 22.22
CA SER A 459 6.32 -10.31 21.81
C SER A 459 6.67 -11.79 21.87
N GLU A 460 5.63 -12.61 22.04
CA GLU A 460 5.65 -14.05 21.82
C GLU A 460 4.53 -14.46 20.87
N GLU A 461 4.61 -15.71 20.40
CA GLU A 461 3.64 -16.36 19.53
C GLU A 461 2.76 -17.27 20.38
N VAL A 462 1.44 -17.15 20.25
CA VAL A 462 0.45 -18.03 20.88
C VAL A 462 -0.45 -18.64 19.80
N VAL A 463 -0.99 -19.82 20.09
CA VAL A 463 -2.00 -20.46 19.25
C VAL A 463 -3.37 -19.82 19.51
N ASP A 464 -4.09 -19.53 18.44
CA ASP A 464 -5.47 -19.08 18.43
C ASP A 464 -6.35 -20.17 17.81
N GLU A 465 -7.02 -20.93 18.67
CA GLU A 465 -7.89 -22.06 18.30
C GLU A 465 -9.17 -21.61 17.57
N THR A 466 -9.41 -20.30 17.42
CA THR A 466 -10.56 -19.76 16.70
C THR A 466 -10.27 -19.45 15.21
N ALA A 467 -9.03 -19.59 14.77
CA ALA A 467 -8.63 -19.32 13.39
C ALA A 467 -9.14 -20.39 12.39
N PRO A 468 -9.44 -20.04 11.12
CA PRO A 468 -9.31 -18.70 10.53
C PRO A 468 -10.55 -17.83 10.76
N ASN A 469 -10.35 -16.64 11.32
CA ASN A 469 -11.35 -15.57 11.28
C ASN A 469 -11.10 -14.66 10.08
N VAL A 470 -12.14 -14.03 9.54
CA VAL A 470 -11.95 -12.99 8.51
C VAL A 470 -11.39 -11.73 9.18
N ALA A 471 -10.26 -11.22 8.71
CA ALA A 471 -9.54 -10.14 9.36
C ALA A 471 -10.36 -8.83 9.36
N SER A 472 -10.28 -8.05 10.44
CA SER A 472 -11.18 -6.92 10.72
C SER A 472 -11.19 -5.85 9.61
N PHE A 473 -10.00 -5.51 9.11
CA PHE A 473 -9.76 -4.51 8.07
C PHE A 473 -10.11 -4.96 6.65
N SER A 474 -10.21 -6.26 6.37
CA SER A 474 -10.40 -6.73 4.99
C SER A 474 -11.74 -6.23 4.44
N SER A 475 -11.81 -5.83 3.18
CA SER A 475 -13.03 -5.31 2.58
C SER A 475 -14.12 -6.38 2.38
N ARG A 476 -15.40 -5.96 2.41
CA ARG A 476 -16.59 -6.84 2.36
C ARG A 476 -17.45 -6.53 1.15
N GLY A 477 -18.17 -7.55 0.68
CA GLY A 477 -19.27 -7.41 -0.28
C GLY A 477 -20.50 -6.67 0.27
N PRO A 478 -21.59 -6.56 -0.53
CA PRO A 478 -21.72 -7.12 -1.86
C PRO A 478 -20.85 -6.41 -2.90
N ASN A 479 -20.77 -6.97 -4.11
CA ASN A 479 -20.30 -6.23 -5.27
C ASN A 479 -21.26 -5.05 -5.54
N MET A 480 -20.76 -3.83 -5.44
CA MET A 480 -21.59 -2.62 -5.57
C MET A 480 -21.93 -2.27 -7.03
N ILE A 481 -21.31 -2.94 -8.00
CA ILE A 481 -21.51 -2.73 -9.44
C ILE A 481 -22.46 -3.80 -10.00
N THR A 482 -22.12 -5.08 -9.83
CA THR A 482 -22.97 -6.22 -10.23
C THR A 482 -23.41 -7.00 -9.00
N HIS A 483 -24.52 -6.57 -8.39
CA HIS A 483 -24.99 -7.06 -7.09
C HIS A 483 -25.24 -8.58 -7.01
N ASP A 484 -25.58 -9.22 -8.13
CA ASP A 484 -25.81 -10.67 -8.23
C ASP A 484 -24.51 -11.49 -8.25
N VAL A 485 -23.36 -10.86 -8.53
CA VAL A 485 -22.03 -11.50 -8.49
C VAL A 485 -21.41 -11.27 -7.11
N LEU A 486 -21.49 -12.29 -6.25
CA LEU A 486 -20.92 -12.23 -4.90
C LEU A 486 -19.41 -11.98 -4.94
N LYS A 487 -18.95 -11.04 -4.11
CA LYS A 487 -17.53 -10.72 -3.88
C LYS A 487 -17.31 -10.45 -2.39
N PRO A 488 -16.10 -10.65 -1.83
CA PRO A 488 -14.94 -11.33 -2.44
C PRO A 488 -15.19 -12.83 -2.65
N ASP A 489 -14.50 -13.45 -3.61
CA ASP A 489 -14.76 -14.84 -4.03
C ASP A 489 -14.20 -15.88 -3.05
N VAL A 490 -13.09 -15.55 -2.39
CA VAL A 490 -12.33 -16.47 -1.52
C VAL A 490 -11.62 -15.70 -0.43
N SER A 491 -11.36 -16.34 0.71
CA SER A 491 -10.41 -15.82 1.70
C SER A 491 -9.14 -16.66 1.75
N ALA A 492 -8.01 -15.99 1.95
CA ALA A 492 -6.72 -16.58 2.27
C ALA A 492 -6.13 -15.88 3.49
N PRO A 493 -5.23 -16.53 4.25
CA PRO A 493 -4.43 -15.89 5.28
C PRO A 493 -3.83 -14.56 4.78
N GLY A 494 -3.87 -13.51 5.59
CA GLY A 494 -3.38 -12.18 5.21
C GLY A 494 -3.14 -11.19 6.34
N LEU A 495 -3.15 -11.67 7.59
CA LEU A 495 -2.87 -10.88 8.79
C LEU A 495 -1.63 -11.41 9.53
N ALA A 496 -0.65 -10.53 9.81
CA ALA A 496 0.53 -10.81 10.62
C ALA A 496 1.48 -11.87 10.02
N ILE A 497 1.88 -11.64 8.77
CA ILE A 497 2.52 -12.59 7.87
C ILE A 497 4.00 -12.29 7.64
N LEU A 498 4.88 -13.24 8.00
CA LEU A 498 6.30 -13.19 7.67
C LEU A 498 6.55 -13.55 6.20
N ALA A 499 7.06 -12.61 5.42
CA ALA A 499 7.70 -12.85 4.13
C ALA A 499 8.94 -11.96 3.98
N ALA A 500 9.61 -12.00 2.82
CA ALA A 500 10.81 -11.20 2.58
C ALA A 500 10.50 -9.70 2.58
N TRP A 501 11.50 -8.86 2.83
CA TRP A 501 11.33 -7.40 2.91
C TRP A 501 12.53 -6.67 2.33
N SER A 502 12.28 -5.58 1.60
CA SER A 502 13.36 -4.74 1.07
C SER A 502 14.18 -4.14 2.22
N PRO A 503 15.52 -4.26 2.22
CA PRO A 503 16.37 -3.58 3.19
C PRO A 503 16.29 -2.04 3.15
N LYS A 504 15.74 -1.45 2.07
CA LYS A 504 15.37 -0.02 2.02
C LYS A 504 13.97 0.27 2.57
N GLY A 505 13.07 -0.70 2.56
CA GLY A 505 11.69 -0.56 3.03
C GLY A 505 11.61 -0.43 4.55
N THR A 506 10.78 0.49 5.06
CA THR A 506 10.71 0.74 6.51
C THR A 506 9.97 -0.36 7.27
N VAL A 507 10.41 -0.68 8.49
CA VAL A 507 9.73 -1.64 9.38
C VAL A 507 8.47 -1.03 10.01
N SER A 508 8.50 0.26 10.32
CA SER A 508 7.36 1.06 10.81
C SER A 508 7.65 2.55 10.58
N ARG A 509 6.68 3.45 10.74
CA ARG A 509 6.90 4.88 10.47
C ARG A 509 7.93 5.47 11.46
N GLY A 510 8.90 6.23 10.97
CA GLY A 510 9.97 6.82 11.79
C GLY A 510 11.03 5.82 12.28
N ASP A 511 10.93 4.54 11.90
CA ASP A 511 11.92 3.52 12.22
C ASP A 511 13.22 3.72 11.42
N LYS A 512 14.33 3.19 11.95
CA LYS A 512 15.65 3.19 11.31
C LYS A 512 16.24 1.78 11.17
N ARG A 513 15.48 0.76 11.58
CA ARG A 513 15.84 -0.65 11.42
C ARG A 513 15.63 -1.09 9.97
N SER A 514 16.60 -1.85 9.46
CA SER A 514 16.54 -2.53 8.17
C SER A 514 16.49 -4.03 8.40
N VAL A 515 15.65 -4.75 7.65
CA VAL A 515 15.40 -6.19 7.83
C VAL A 515 15.28 -6.89 6.46
N LYS A 516 15.66 -8.17 6.40
CA LYS A 516 15.45 -9.03 5.21
C LYS A 516 14.06 -9.69 5.16
N TYR A 517 13.35 -9.71 6.29
CA TYR A 517 12.04 -10.32 6.47
C TYR A 517 11.22 -9.44 7.41
N ASN A 518 9.96 -9.21 7.09
CA ASN A 518 9.06 -8.38 7.89
C ASN A 518 7.69 -9.06 8.03
N ILE A 519 6.89 -8.59 9.00
CA ILE A 519 5.58 -9.16 9.33
C ILE A 519 4.52 -8.07 9.14
N ILE A 520 3.55 -8.32 8.26
CA ILE A 520 2.43 -7.41 7.93
C ILE A 520 1.09 -8.14 8.02
#